data_AF-A0A553FFV9-F1
#
_entry.id   AF-A0A553FFV9-F1
#
_cell.length_a   1.000
_cell.length_b   1.000
_cell.length_c   1.000
_cell.angle_alpha   90.00
_cell.angle_beta   90.00
_cell.angle_gamma   90.00
#
_symmetry.space_group_name_H-M   'P 1'
#
loop_
_entity.id
_entity.type
_entity.pdbx_description
1 polymer ?
#
loop_
_entity_poly.entity_id
_entity_poly.type
_entity_poly.pdbx_seq_one_letter_code
_entity_poly.pdbx_strand_id
1 'polypeptide(L)'
;MKTRKKRFLIPLPPRLVLVSVMVLTTCCTLTKAQDCHQKLKRLYARNSIGGLESYLLDYTVSIRFNGGGIPKTERLKVIATEGKSLIESPAYKIYQDAEAMVSLLSDQKTIFIAGNPGDVLRNKQMTNWLQLQDSLISSAKEVKCSQDEVSGTPLIKMNVTLDEAVKQHYLLDEFILWADMDISAMVQARVTYVEGPLKSLDLVIHQYDPAFAGKTFQGSALQQVYGGNGLKPDFKGYKVIDARKKTSSHNTPH
;
A
#
# COMPACT_ATOMS: atom_id res chain seq x y z
N MET A 1 37.65 -47.59 55.15
CA MET A 1 37.96 -48.08 53.79
C MET A 1 38.86 -47.07 53.08
N LYS A 2 40.02 -47.55 52.60
CA LYS A 2 40.78 -47.18 51.40
C LYS A 2 41.01 -45.67 51.12
N THR A 3 42.20 -45.17 51.48
CA THR A 3 43.39 -44.85 50.61
C THR A 3 43.21 -43.56 49.79
N ARG A 4 43.94 -42.45 50.00
CA ARG A 4 45.39 -42.13 50.10
C ARG A 4 45.80 -41.29 48.87
N LYS A 5 46.55 -40.21 49.14
CA LYS A 5 47.60 -39.56 48.30
C LYS A 5 47.07 -38.69 47.14
N LYS A 6 47.67 -37.56 46.76
CA LYS A 6 48.98 -36.94 47.05
C LYS A 6 48.93 -35.48 46.54
N ARG A 7 49.68 -34.57 47.21
CA ARG A 7 50.04 -33.23 46.74
C ARG A 7 50.93 -33.31 45.49
N PHE A 8 50.89 -32.28 44.64
CA PHE A 8 52.07 -31.68 44.01
C PHE A 8 51.81 -30.19 43.76
N LEU A 9 52.84 -29.38 43.98
CA LEU A 9 52.89 -27.92 43.86
C LEU A 9 54.14 -27.58 43.02
N ILE A 10 53.99 -26.61 42.09
CA ILE A 10 54.99 -25.61 41.56
C ILE A 10 55.99 -26.14 40.48
N PRO A 11 56.54 -25.36 39.49
CA PRO A 11 56.44 -23.92 39.07
C PRO A 11 56.20 -23.62 37.54
N LEU A 12 56.03 -22.32 37.20
CA LEU A 12 56.15 -21.62 35.87
C LEU A 12 57.60 -21.65 35.29
N PRO A 13 57.94 -21.35 33.98
CA PRO A 13 57.77 -20.05 33.26
C PRO A 13 57.77 -20.12 31.67
N PRO A 14 58.31 -19.17 30.85
CA PRO A 14 57.56 -18.28 29.93
C PRO A 14 57.86 -18.43 28.41
N ARG A 15 57.09 -17.69 27.57
CA ARG A 15 57.38 -17.09 26.23
C ARG A 15 56.60 -17.61 24.99
N LEU A 16 56.31 -16.60 24.14
CA LEU A 16 56.13 -16.58 22.66
C LEU A 16 54.71 -16.66 22.05
N VAL A 17 54.11 -15.46 21.93
CA VAL A 17 53.59 -14.78 20.71
C VAL A 17 53.16 -15.64 19.51
N LEU A 18 51.87 -15.54 19.12
CA LEU A 18 51.50 -15.34 17.72
C LEU A 18 50.18 -14.55 17.59
N VAL A 19 50.18 -13.63 16.64
CA VAL A 19 49.12 -12.68 16.29
C VAL A 19 47.90 -13.39 15.68
N SER A 20 46.70 -12.99 16.06
CA SER A 20 45.52 -12.98 15.18
C SER A 20 44.56 -11.88 15.61
N VAL A 21 44.69 -10.75 14.92
CA VAL A 21 43.62 -9.74 14.76
C VAL A 21 42.69 -10.25 13.66
N MET A 22 41.38 -9.98 13.77
CA MET A 22 40.25 -10.39 12.89
C MET A 22 39.78 -11.83 13.17
N VAL A 23 38.50 -12.17 13.39
CA VAL A 23 37.20 -11.60 12.98
C VAL A 23 36.19 -11.93 14.08
N LEU A 24 35.66 -10.94 14.81
CA LEU A 24 34.51 -11.14 15.73
C LEU A 24 33.63 -9.88 15.71
N THR A 25 33.18 -9.49 14.51
CA THR A 25 32.15 -8.46 14.32
C THR A 25 31.01 -8.90 13.38
N THR A 26 30.94 -10.17 13.00
CA THR A 26 29.89 -10.69 12.10
C THR A 26 28.70 -11.36 12.80
N CYS A 27 28.63 -11.38 14.13
CA CYS A 27 27.51 -12.03 14.83
C CYS A 27 26.31 -11.10 15.11
N CYS A 28 26.45 -9.78 14.95
CA CYS A 28 25.37 -8.81 15.22
C CYS A 28 24.60 -8.33 13.98
N THR A 29 25.00 -8.73 12.77
CA THR A 29 24.34 -8.31 11.52
C THR A 29 23.24 -9.27 11.09
N LEU A 30 23.40 -10.59 11.33
CA LEU A 30 22.38 -11.59 10.96
C LEU A 30 21.07 -11.45 11.77
N THR A 31 21.17 -11.15 13.06
CA THR A 31 19.99 -11.01 13.95
C THR A 31 19.16 -9.77 13.63
N LYS A 32 19.79 -8.67 13.22
CA LYS A 32 19.09 -7.45 12.80
C LYS A 32 18.37 -7.61 11.45
N ALA A 33 18.96 -8.33 10.49
CA ALA A 33 18.34 -8.58 9.19
C ALA A 33 17.10 -9.50 9.28
N GLN A 34 17.16 -10.56 10.09
CA GLN A 34 15.99 -11.41 10.36
C GLN A 34 14.85 -10.66 11.06
N ASP A 35 15.17 -9.77 12.01
CA ASP A 35 14.17 -8.92 12.70
C ASP A 35 13.44 -7.98 11.71
N CYS A 36 14.18 -7.38 10.76
CA CYS A 36 13.60 -6.49 9.75
C CYS A 36 12.59 -7.17 8.82
N HIS A 37 12.94 -8.35 8.33
CA HIS A 37 12.04 -9.11 7.46
C HIS A 37 10.78 -9.56 8.22
N GLN A 38 10.89 -9.89 9.51
CA GLN A 38 9.72 -10.18 10.35
C GLN A 38 8.85 -8.93 10.58
N LYS A 39 9.46 -7.76 10.83
CA LYS A 39 8.73 -6.49 10.96
C LYS A 39 7.93 -6.16 9.70
N LEU A 40 8.53 -6.35 8.52
CA LEU A 40 7.84 -6.20 7.24
C LEU A 40 6.60 -7.12 7.16
N LYS A 41 6.77 -8.42 7.42
CA LYS A 41 5.66 -9.39 7.42
C LYS A 41 4.55 -9.01 8.40
N ARG A 42 4.88 -8.54 9.60
CA ARG A 42 3.90 -8.10 10.61
C ARG A 42 3.13 -6.86 10.16
N LEU A 43 3.80 -5.88 9.56
CA LEU A 43 3.15 -4.69 9.01
C LEU A 43 2.13 -5.09 7.94
N TYR A 44 2.51 -5.94 7.00
CA TYR A 44 1.59 -6.35 5.94
C TYR A 44 0.42 -7.20 6.41
N ALA A 45 0.65 -8.13 7.34
CA ALA A 45 -0.43 -8.95 7.91
C ALA A 45 -1.51 -8.08 8.58
N ARG A 46 -1.14 -6.93 9.17
CA ARG A 46 -2.08 -6.02 9.83
C ARG A 46 -2.75 -5.02 8.89
N ASN A 47 -2.10 -4.68 7.77
CA ASN A 47 -2.57 -3.66 6.83
C ASN A 47 -3.22 -4.26 5.57
N SER A 48 -3.53 -5.56 5.55
CA SER A 48 -4.21 -6.19 4.42
C SER A 48 -5.66 -5.67 4.31
N ILE A 49 -5.93 -4.95 3.22
CA ILE A 49 -7.26 -4.40 2.90
C ILE A 49 -8.25 -5.50 2.48
N GLY A 50 -7.74 -6.69 2.12
CA GLY A 50 -8.51 -7.79 1.51
C GLY A 50 -9.62 -8.41 2.36
N GLY A 51 -9.72 -8.05 3.64
CA GLY A 51 -10.74 -8.54 4.57
C GLY A 51 -11.48 -7.45 5.34
N LEU A 52 -11.34 -6.18 4.97
CA LEU A 52 -11.98 -5.08 5.69
C LEU A 52 -13.41 -4.85 5.20
N GLU A 53 -14.39 -4.94 6.10
CA GLU A 53 -15.80 -4.60 5.81
C GLU A 53 -16.00 -3.08 5.63
N SER A 54 -15.15 -2.29 6.28
CA SER A 54 -15.16 -0.83 6.23
C SER A 54 -13.76 -0.27 6.41
N TYR A 55 -13.38 0.77 5.67
CA TYR A 55 -12.14 1.49 5.91
C TYR A 55 -12.20 2.93 5.41
N LEU A 56 -11.33 3.77 5.98
CA LEU A 56 -10.97 5.09 5.47
C LEU A 56 -9.47 5.13 5.21
N LEU A 57 -9.08 5.65 4.05
CA LEU A 57 -7.70 5.87 3.66
C LEU A 57 -7.57 7.25 3.01
N ASP A 58 -6.77 8.13 3.60
CA ASP A 58 -6.40 9.44 3.05
C ASP A 58 -4.90 9.43 2.77
N TYR A 59 -4.52 9.66 1.52
CA TYR A 59 -3.14 9.59 1.08
C TYR A 59 -2.83 10.57 -0.03
N THR A 60 -1.57 10.98 -0.14
CA THR A 60 -1.03 11.66 -1.31
C THR A 60 -0.21 10.69 -2.13
N VAL A 61 -0.42 10.69 -3.44
CA VAL A 61 0.44 10.02 -4.41
C VAL A 61 1.19 11.08 -5.23
N SER A 62 2.50 10.91 -5.35
CA SER A 62 3.35 11.71 -6.24
C SER A 62 4.00 10.80 -7.27
N ILE A 63 3.72 11.06 -8.54
CA ILE A 63 4.19 10.30 -9.68
C ILE A 63 5.25 11.13 -10.41
N ARG A 64 6.42 10.54 -10.61
CA ARG A 64 7.49 11.09 -11.46
C ARG A 64 7.59 10.26 -12.73
N PHE A 65 7.75 10.92 -13.86
CA PHE A 65 7.86 10.29 -15.17
C PHE A 65 9.30 10.24 -15.64
N ASN A 66 9.62 9.23 -16.46
CA ASN A 66 10.87 9.23 -17.21
C ASN A 66 10.81 10.29 -18.32
N GLY A 67 11.95 10.93 -18.62
CA GLY A 67 12.03 11.94 -19.69
C GLY A 67 11.61 13.37 -19.32
N GLY A 68 11.53 13.71 -18.03
CA GLY A 68 11.31 15.11 -17.60
C GLY A 68 9.86 15.59 -17.63
N GLY A 69 8.90 14.68 -17.75
CA GLY A 69 7.47 15.01 -17.61
C GLY A 69 7.18 15.68 -16.25
N ILE A 70 6.22 16.61 -16.24
CA ILE A 70 5.83 17.34 -15.03
C ILE A 70 5.35 16.33 -13.99
N PRO A 71 5.97 16.30 -12.78
CA PRO A 71 5.51 15.45 -11.70
C PRO A 71 4.04 15.72 -11.38
N LYS A 72 3.27 14.66 -11.16
CA LYS A 72 1.88 14.78 -10.74
C LYS A 72 1.78 14.42 -9.28
N THR A 73 1.16 15.29 -8.50
CA THR A 73 0.84 15.01 -7.10
C THR A 73 -0.66 15.13 -6.92
N GLU A 74 -1.28 14.11 -6.35
CA GLU A 74 -2.71 14.05 -6.12
C GLU A 74 -2.97 13.53 -4.71
N ARG A 75 -3.86 14.20 -3.97
CA ARG A 75 -4.37 13.71 -2.70
C ARG A 75 -5.68 12.99 -2.98
N LEU A 76 -5.81 11.79 -2.44
CA LEU A 76 -6.99 10.96 -2.55
C LEU A 76 -7.50 10.60 -1.16
N LYS A 77 -8.82 10.65 -1.02
CA LYS A 77 -9.55 10.10 0.11
C LYS A 77 -10.45 8.98 -0.37
N VAL A 78 -10.27 7.80 0.20
CA VAL A 78 -11.05 6.61 -0.08
C VAL A 78 -11.80 6.25 1.18
N ILE A 79 -13.11 6.07 1.06
CA ILE A 79 -13.96 5.56 2.13
C ILE A 79 -14.72 4.38 1.54
N ALA A 80 -14.68 3.24 2.20
CA ALA A 80 -15.48 2.09 1.84
C ALA A 80 -16.21 1.58 3.09
N THR A 81 -17.47 1.22 2.91
CA THR A 81 -18.30 0.52 3.90
C THR A 81 -19.06 -0.58 3.17
N GLU A 82 -19.81 -1.39 3.91
CA GLU A 82 -20.67 -2.41 3.29
C GLU A 82 -21.54 -1.81 2.17
N GLY A 83 -21.39 -2.37 0.96
CA GLY A 83 -22.15 -2.00 -0.23
C GLY A 83 -21.91 -0.60 -0.81
N LYS A 84 -21.02 0.23 -0.25
CA LYS A 84 -20.76 1.60 -0.74
C LYS A 84 -19.29 1.99 -0.70
N SER A 85 -18.84 2.74 -1.69
CA SER A 85 -17.52 3.37 -1.67
C SER A 85 -17.52 4.77 -2.25
N LEU A 86 -16.63 5.60 -1.72
CA LEU A 86 -16.34 6.95 -2.17
C LEU A 86 -14.84 7.07 -2.42
N ILE A 87 -14.48 7.57 -3.60
CA ILE A 87 -13.13 8.06 -3.89
C ILE A 87 -13.24 9.55 -4.17
N GLU A 88 -12.43 10.36 -3.52
CA GLU A 88 -12.43 11.81 -3.67
C GLU A 88 -11.02 12.31 -3.89
N SER A 89 -10.84 13.12 -4.94
CA SER A 89 -9.65 13.92 -5.20
C SER A 89 -10.08 15.33 -5.63
N PRO A 90 -9.14 16.30 -5.74
CA PRO A 90 -9.46 17.61 -6.30
C PRO A 90 -10.02 17.54 -7.74
N ALA A 91 -9.55 16.57 -8.53
CA ALA A 91 -9.90 16.45 -9.95
C ALA A 91 -11.19 15.65 -10.18
N TYR A 92 -11.49 14.68 -9.33
CA TYR A 92 -12.66 13.82 -9.50
C TYR A 92 -13.23 13.27 -8.20
N LYS A 93 -14.50 12.86 -8.26
CA LYS A 93 -15.18 12.18 -7.17
C LYS A 93 -16.00 11.00 -7.70
N ILE A 94 -15.85 9.83 -7.10
CA ILE A 94 -16.52 8.60 -7.52
C ILE A 94 -17.36 8.10 -6.39
N TYR A 95 -18.67 8.05 -6.59
CA TYR A 95 -19.62 7.39 -5.70
C TYR A 95 -19.98 6.04 -6.29
N GLN A 96 -19.96 5.00 -5.48
CA GLN A 96 -20.37 3.67 -5.90
C GLN A 96 -21.25 3.05 -4.84
N ASP A 97 -22.33 2.41 -5.29
CA ASP A 97 -23.17 1.52 -4.49
C ASP A 97 -23.47 0.23 -5.26
N ALA A 98 -24.41 -0.56 -4.76
CA ALA A 98 -24.84 -1.80 -5.38
C ALA A 98 -25.40 -1.63 -6.81
N GLU A 99 -25.94 -0.47 -7.16
CA GLU A 99 -26.64 -0.23 -8.43
C GLU A 99 -25.75 0.46 -9.47
N ALA A 100 -25.00 1.47 -9.05
CA ALA A 100 -24.32 2.38 -9.96
C ALA A 100 -22.94 2.82 -9.46
N MET A 101 -22.10 3.16 -10.42
CA MET A 101 -20.90 3.96 -10.21
C MET A 101 -21.10 5.32 -10.89
N VAL A 102 -20.97 6.40 -10.12
CA VAL A 102 -21.10 7.78 -10.58
C VAL A 102 -19.76 8.48 -10.41
N SER A 103 -19.11 8.79 -11.52
CA SER A 103 -17.84 9.51 -11.56
C SER A 103 -18.07 10.95 -11.98
N LEU A 104 -17.73 11.88 -11.10
CA LEU A 104 -17.70 13.32 -11.31
C LEU A 104 -16.29 13.73 -11.73
N LEU A 105 -16.13 14.25 -12.94
CA LEU A 105 -14.88 14.84 -13.42
C LEU A 105 -15.03 16.37 -13.35
N SER A 106 -14.55 16.96 -12.25
CA SER A 106 -14.77 18.37 -11.91
C SER A 106 -14.26 19.31 -13.00
N ASP A 107 -13.02 19.09 -13.45
CA ASP A 107 -12.35 19.94 -14.45
C ASP A 107 -13.04 19.90 -15.81
N GLN A 108 -13.62 18.74 -16.17
CA GLN A 108 -14.28 18.52 -17.44
C GLN A 108 -15.79 18.81 -17.39
N LYS A 109 -16.32 19.20 -16.23
CA LYS A 109 -17.76 19.31 -15.97
C LYS A 109 -18.53 18.13 -16.54
N THR A 110 -18.06 16.91 -16.28
CA THR A 110 -18.64 15.69 -16.84
C THR A 110 -19.04 14.73 -15.72
N ILE A 111 -20.24 14.18 -15.82
CA ILE A 111 -20.75 13.11 -14.96
C ILE A 111 -20.80 11.85 -15.81
N PHE A 112 -20.04 10.84 -15.43
CA PHE A 112 -20.11 9.51 -16.03
C PHE A 112 -20.87 8.58 -15.09
N ILE A 113 -21.86 7.88 -15.62
CA ILE A 113 -22.68 6.93 -14.86
C ILE A 113 -22.52 5.57 -15.53
N ALA A 114 -22.12 4.57 -14.75
CA ALA A 114 -22.06 3.19 -15.19
C ALA A 114 -22.86 2.30 -14.25
N GLY A 115 -23.21 1.11 -14.73
CA GLY A 115 -23.75 0.08 -13.83
C GLY A 115 -22.67 -0.28 -12.82
N ASN A 116 -23.06 -0.69 -11.61
CA ASN A 116 -22.09 -1.25 -10.68
C ASN A 116 -21.30 -2.34 -11.42
N PRO A 117 -19.97 -2.25 -11.51
CA PRO A 117 -19.14 -3.28 -12.14
C PRO A 117 -19.28 -4.65 -11.46
N GLY A 118 -20.04 -4.72 -10.36
CA GLY A 118 -20.33 -5.89 -9.56
C GLY A 118 -19.17 -6.17 -8.61
N ASP A 119 -19.43 -7.00 -7.61
CA ASP A 119 -18.38 -7.46 -6.69
C ASP A 119 -17.24 -8.14 -7.45
N VAL A 120 -17.48 -8.72 -8.62
CA VAL A 120 -16.47 -9.44 -9.41
C VAL A 120 -15.30 -8.56 -9.85
N LEU A 121 -15.56 -7.35 -10.37
CA LEU A 121 -14.50 -6.44 -10.83
C LEU A 121 -13.73 -5.84 -9.65
N ARG A 122 -14.45 -5.46 -8.59
CA ARG A 122 -13.86 -5.04 -7.31
C ARG A 122 -12.98 -6.14 -6.73
N ASN A 123 -13.48 -7.36 -6.67
CA ASN A 123 -12.76 -8.52 -6.15
C ASN A 123 -11.58 -8.87 -7.04
N LYS A 124 -11.67 -8.75 -8.37
CA LYS A 124 -10.53 -8.97 -9.27
C LYS A 124 -9.43 -7.91 -9.09
N GLN A 125 -9.79 -6.64 -9.00
CA GLN A 125 -8.83 -5.56 -8.74
C GLN A 125 -8.19 -5.69 -7.36
N MET A 126 -8.99 -5.99 -6.33
CA MET A 126 -8.51 -6.26 -4.98
C MET A 126 -7.62 -7.50 -4.94
N THR A 127 -8.01 -8.58 -5.62
CA THR A 127 -7.20 -9.82 -5.73
C THR A 127 -5.86 -9.53 -6.39
N ASN A 128 -5.84 -8.78 -7.50
CA ASN A 128 -4.58 -8.40 -8.16
C ASN A 128 -3.68 -7.55 -7.24
N TRP A 129 -4.27 -6.64 -6.46
CA TRP A 129 -3.54 -5.82 -5.50
C TRP A 129 -2.98 -6.65 -4.33
N LEU A 130 -3.76 -7.59 -3.81
CA LEU A 130 -3.33 -8.53 -2.77
C LEU A 130 -2.24 -9.46 -3.28
N GLN A 131 -2.40 -10.01 -4.50
CA GLN A 131 -1.38 -10.82 -5.16
C GLN A 131 -0.08 -10.04 -5.34
N LEU A 132 -0.15 -8.78 -5.78
CA LEU A 132 1.04 -7.93 -5.87
C LEU A 132 1.71 -7.77 -4.51
N GLN A 133 0.96 -7.42 -3.46
CA GLN A 133 1.52 -7.28 -2.11
C GLN A 133 2.16 -8.58 -1.63
N ASP A 134 1.46 -9.71 -1.74
CA ASP A 134 1.96 -11.02 -1.33
C ASP A 134 3.21 -11.41 -2.12
N SER A 135 3.24 -11.16 -3.43
CA SER A 135 4.41 -11.39 -4.29
C SER A 135 5.59 -10.52 -3.87
N LEU A 136 5.39 -9.24 -3.55
CA LEU A 136 6.46 -8.34 -3.11
C LEU A 136 7.07 -8.77 -1.77
N ILE A 137 6.23 -9.18 -0.81
CA ILE A 137 6.69 -9.60 0.53
C ILE A 137 7.39 -10.95 0.47
N SER A 138 6.77 -11.92 -0.20
CA SER A 138 7.31 -13.28 -0.30
C SER A 138 8.61 -13.33 -1.12
N SER A 139 8.78 -12.41 -2.06
CA SER A 139 9.96 -12.31 -2.92
C SER A 139 11.00 -11.31 -2.45
N ALA A 140 10.84 -10.77 -1.23
CA ALA A 140 11.86 -9.92 -0.61
C ALA A 140 13.10 -10.77 -0.25
N LYS A 141 14.17 -10.62 -1.02
CA LYS A 141 15.48 -11.26 -0.77
C LYS A 141 16.16 -10.72 0.48
N GLU A 142 16.16 -9.40 0.61
CA GLU A 142 16.80 -8.70 1.72
C GLU A 142 15.93 -7.52 2.16
N VAL A 143 15.85 -7.32 3.47
CA VAL A 143 15.18 -6.16 4.06
C VAL A 143 16.15 -5.51 5.05
N LYS A 144 16.59 -4.29 4.73
CA LYS A 144 17.47 -3.50 5.60
C LYS A 144 16.64 -2.43 6.30
N CYS A 145 16.62 -2.45 7.63
CA CYS A 145 16.04 -1.34 8.39
C CYS A 145 17.08 -0.29 8.72
N SER A 146 16.66 0.96 8.69
CA SER A 146 17.31 2.07 9.37
C SER A 146 16.27 2.89 10.14
N GLN A 147 16.72 3.65 11.11
CA GLN A 147 15.92 4.74 11.66
C GLN A 147 15.92 5.87 10.64
N ASP A 148 14.79 6.54 10.49
CA ASP A 148 14.64 7.74 9.68
C ASP A 148 13.65 8.67 10.37
N GLU A 149 13.62 9.95 9.98
CA GLU A 149 12.68 10.91 10.51
C GLU A 149 11.90 11.53 9.35
N VAL A 150 10.58 11.42 9.40
CA VAL A 150 9.69 12.04 8.41
C VAL A 150 8.80 13.05 9.12
N SER A 151 8.94 14.33 8.77
CA SER A 151 8.19 15.42 9.37
C SER A 151 8.23 15.46 10.91
N GLY A 152 9.40 15.21 11.51
CA GLY A 152 9.57 15.20 12.97
C GLY A 152 9.14 13.92 13.67
N THR A 153 8.62 12.93 12.93
CA THR A 153 8.20 11.63 13.49
C THR A 153 9.29 10.59 13.22
N PRO A 154 9.82 9.92 14.27
CA PRO A 154 10.78 8.85 14.09
C PRO A 154 10.09 7.60 13.52
N LEU A 155 10.59 7.11 12.38
CA LEU A 155 10.04 5.97 11.66
C LEU A 155 11.12 4.92 11.39
N ILE A 156 10.69 3.67 11.22
CA ILE A 156 11.55 2.63 10.65
C ILE A 156 11.45 2.69 9.13
N LYS A 157 12.56 3.01 8.48
CA LYS A 157 12.74 2.87 7.05
C LYS A 157 13.18 1.45 6.72
N MET A 158 12.47 0.78 5.82
CA MET A 158 12.79 -0.56 5.33
C MET A 158 13.09 -0.48 3.83
N ASN A 159 14.34 -0.76 3.45
CA ASN A 159 14.73 -0.91 2.05
C ASN A 159 14.59 -2.39 1.67
N VAL A 160 13.66 -2.67 0.75
CA VAL A 160 13.32 -4.03 0.32
C VAL A 160 14.00 -4.31 -1.02
N THR A 161 14.89 -5.30 -1.02
CA THR A 161 15.50 -5.83 -2.24
C THR A 161 14.67 -7.02 -2.71
N LEU A 162 14.10 -6.91 -3.90
CA LEU A 162 13.28 -7.95 -4.52
C LEU A 162 14.15 -8.98 -5.26
N ASP A 163 13.63 -10.20 -5.41
CA ASP A 163 14.16 -11.19 -6.34
C ASP A 163 14.12 -10.68 -7.79
N GLU A 164 15.10 -11.10 -8.59
CA GLU A 164 15.28 -10.66 -9.98
C GLU A 164 14.07 -10.98 -10.86
N ALA A 165 13.42 -12.14 -10.65
CA ALA A 165 12.23 -12.51 -11.40
C ALA A 165 11.07 -11.55 -11.14
N VAL A 166 10.90 -11.09 -9.89
CA VAL A 166 9.88 -10.10 -9.52
C VAL A 166 10.23 -8.72 -10.03
N LYS A 167 11.49 -8.32 -9.96
CA LYS A 167 11.97 -7.07 -10.55
C LYS A 167 11.65 -7.00 -12.04
N GLN A 168 11.92 -8.07 -12.78
CA GLN A 168 11.65 -8.14 -14.22
C GLN A 168 10.15 -8.24 -14.53
N HIS A 169 9.38 -8.99 -13.74
CA HIS A 169 7.95 -9.16 -13.98
C HIS A 169 7.16 -7.87 -13.75
N TYR A 170 7.47 -7.12 -12.69
CA TYR A 170 6.77 -5.89 -12.32
C TYR A 170 7.52 -4.61 -12.72
N LEU A 171 8.69 -4.73 -13.36
CA LEU A 171 9.59 -3.63 -13.73
C LEU A 171 9.99 -2.75 -12.54
N LEU A 172 10.20 -3.36 -11.38
CA LEU A 172 10.52 -2.68 -10.11
C LEU A 172 12.02 -2.70 -9.82
N ASP A 173 12.60 -1.54 -9.61
CA ASP A 173 14.01 -1.41 -9.24
C ASP A 173 14.19 -1.43 -7.72
N GLU A 174 13.46 -0.52 -7.05
CA GLU A 174 13.58 -0.27 -5.61
C GLU A 174 12.21 -0.14 -4.97
N PHE A 175 12.09 -0.73 -3.77
CA PHE A 175 10.92 -0.58 -2.92
C PHE A 175 11.33 -0.19 -1.50
N ILE A 176 10.91 0.99 -1.06
CA ILE A 176 11.20 1.52 0.27
C ILE A 176 9.90 1.79 1.00
N LEU A 177 9.87 1.43 2.28
CA LEU A 177 8.75 1.68 3.19
C LEU A 177 9.22 2.46 4.40
N TRP A 178 8.36 3.32 4.93
CA TRP A 178 8.52 3.93 6.24
C TRP A 178 7.30 3.57 7.07
N ALA A 179 7.56 3.05 8.26
CA ALA A 179 6.53 2.58 9.17
C ALA A 179 6.72 3.12 10.57
N ASP A 180 5.60 3.47 11.19
CA ASP A 180 5.52 3.69 12.62
C ASP A 180 5.30 2.33 13.28
N MET A 181 6.28 1.89 14.06
CA MET A 181 6.23 0.57 14.69
C MET A 181 5.38 0.53 15.95
N ASP A 182 5.14 1.67 16.60
CA ASP A 182 4.35 1.74 17.83
C ASP A 182 2.88 1.44 17.52
N ILE A 183 2.37 2.00 16.43
CA ILE A 183 1.04 1.70 15.90
C ILE A 183 1.03 0.62 14.81
N SER A 184 2.21 0.11 14.43
CA SER A 184 2.38 -0.91 13.38
C SER A 184 1.71 -0.52 12.05
N ALA A 185 1.88 0.74 11.64
CA ALA A 185 1.25 1.30 10.44
C ALA A 185 2.30 1.74 9.41
N MET A 186 1.99 1.51 8.14
CA MET A 186 2.75 2.11 7.04
C MET A 186 2.37 3.59 6.93
N VAL A 187 3.38 4.46 6.88
CA VAL A 187 3.20 5.91 6.77
C VAL A 187 3.58 6.40 5.38
N GLN A 188 4.62 5.82 4.78
CA GLN A 188 5.08 6.20 3.45
C GLN A 188 5.62 4.98 2.69
N ALA A 189 5.45 4.99 1.38
CA ALA A 189 6.06 4.02 0.47
C ALA A 189 6.66 4.75 -0.74
N ARG A 190 7.77 4.24 -1.25
CA ARG A 190 8.37 4.63 -2.52
C ARG A 190 8.60 3.40 -3.36
N VAL A 191 8.14 3.48 -4.60
CA VAL A 191 8.41 2.50 -5.65
C VAL A 191 9.19 3.19 -6.75
N THR A 192 10.34 2.64 -7.12
CA THR A 192 11.14 3.08 -8.28
C THR A 192 11.08 1.99 -9.34
N TYR A 193 10.89 2.38 -10.59
CA TYR A 193 10.76 1.46 -11.71
C TYR A 193 12.06 1.40 -12.53
N VAL A 194 12.39 0.21 -13.05
CA VAL A 194 13.60 -0.01 -13.86
C VAL A 194 13.49 0.70 -15.20
N GLU A 195 12.33 0.58 -15.85
CA GLU A 195 12.06 1.10 -17.19
C GLU A 195 10.56 1.42 -17.38
N GLY A 196 10.25 2.17 -18.44
CA GLY A 196 8.88 2.56 -18.79
C GLY A 196 8.58 4.05 -18.61
N PRO A 197 7.31 4.47 -18.72
CA PRO A 197 6.94 5.89 -18.64
C PRO A 197 7.03 6.45 -17.21
N LEU A 198 6.95 5.60 -16.19
CA LEU A 198 7.03 5.97 -14.79
C LEU A 198 8.46 5.80 -14.29
N LYS A 199 8.97 6.82 -13.59
CA LYS A 199 10.25 6.78 -12.88
C LYS A 199 10.06 6.29 -11.46
N SER A 200 9.16 6.95 -10.73
CA SER A 200 8.85 6.58 -9.35
C SER A 200 7.46 7.00 -8.93
N LEU A 201 6.94 6.32 -7.92
CA LEU A 201 5.71 6.62 -7.22
C LEU A 201 6.03 6.75 -5.73
N ASP A 202 5.75 7.91 -5.17
CA ASP A 202 5.74 8.14 -3.73
C ASP A 202 4.30 8.12 -3.24
N LEU A 203 4.04 7.39 -2.16
CA LEU A 203 2.75 7.36 -1.47
C LEU A 203 2.97 7.77 -0.02
N VAL A 204 2.20 8.74 0.46
CA VAL A 204 2.21 9.22 1.85
C VAL A 204 0.81 9.06 2.42
N ILE A 205 0.67 8.30 3.50
CA ILE A 205 -0.60 8.07 4.19
C ILE A 205 -0.76 9.14 5.28
N HIS A 206 -1.83 9.91 5.18
CA HIS A 206 -2.20 10.93 6.18
C HIS A 206 -3.15 10.37 7.22
N GLN A 207 -4.02 9.45 6.82
CA GLN A 207 -4.98 8.81 7.70
C GLN A 207 -5.30 7.40 7.20
N TYR A 208 -5.32 6.46 8.12
CA TYR A 208 -5.81 5.11 7.88
C TYR A 208 -6.66 4.65 9.07
N ASP A 209 -7.90 4.26 8.79
CA ASP A 209 -8.82 3.69 9.76
C ASP A 209 -9.41 2.40 9.18
N PRO A 210 -8.91 1.22 9.57
CA PRO A 210 -9.36 -0.08 9.06
C PRO A 210 -10.71 -0.53 9.63
N ALA A 211 -11.30 0.22 10.57
CA ALA A 211 -12.58 -0.12 11.21
C ALA A 211 -13.51 1.10 11.21
N PHE A 212 -13.52 1.84 10.10
CA PHE A 212 -14.21 3.11 9.98
C PHE A 212 -15.71 2.98 10.27
N ALA A 213 -16.15 3.55 11.39
CA ALA A 213 -17.53 3.49 11.87
C ALA A 213 -18.45 4.58 11.29
N GLY A 214 -17.94 5.42 10.37
CA GLY A 214 -18.71 6.50 9.77
C GLY A 214 -19.56 6.07 8.56
N LYS A 215 -20.24 7.03 7.94
CA LYS A 215 -21.00 6.81 6.70
C LYS A 215 -20.18 7.24 5.49
N THR A 216 -20.17 6.43 4.44
CA THR A 216 -19.54 6.77 3.14
C THR A 216 -20.28 7.92 2.44
N PHE A 217 -21.59 7.78 2.23
CA PHE A 217 -22.51 8.84 1.77
C PHE A 217 -23.98 8.46 2.04
N GLN A 218 -24.88 9.44 2.03
CA GLN A 218 -26.32 9.25 2.25
C GLN A 218 -27.07 9.01 0.92
N GLY A 219 -28.06 8.11 0.91
CA GLY A 219 -28.81 7.78 -0.32
C GLY A 219 -28.02 6.90 -1.29
N SER A 220 -28.43 6.85 -2.55
CA SER A 220 -27.74 6.13 -3.63
C SER A 220 -26.66 6.97 -4.30
N ALA A 221 -25.78 6.34 -5.07
CA ALA A 221 -24.75 6.99 -5.87
C ALA A 221 -25.38 7.98 -6.89
N LEU A 222 -26.50 7.60 -7.51
CA LEU A 222 -27.26 8.47 -8.42
C LEU A 222 -27.82 9.71 -7.71
N GLN A 223 -28.31 9.53 -6.47
CA GLN A 223 -28.81 10.63 -5.65
C GLN A 223 -27.71 11.60 -5.22
N GLN A 224 -26.43 11.31 -5.45
CA GLN A 224 -25.37 12.29 -5.24
C GLN A 224 -25.43 13.42 -6.26
N VAL A 225 -25.88 13.12 -7.49
CA VAL A 225 -25.88 14.06 -8.62
C VAL A 225 -27.27 14.49 -9.06
N TYR A 226 -28.29 13.67 -8.85
CA TYR A 226 -29.68 13.97 -9.15
C TYR A 226 -30.46 14.47 -7.92
N GLY A 227 -31.43 15.35 -8.16
CA GLY A 227 -32.40 15.83 -7.17
C GLY A 227 -33.71 16.25 -7.84
N GLY A 228 -34.86 15.77 -7.34
CA GLY A 228 -36.15 16.00 -7.99
C GLY A 228 -36.18 15.48 -9.43
N ASN A 229 -36.57 16.33 -10.38
CA ASN A 229 -36.71 15.98 -11.80
C ASN A 229 -35.42 16.13 -12.64
N GLY A 230 -34.27 16.42 -12.03
CA GLY A 230 -33.06 16.71 -12.79
C GLY A 230 -31.77 16.68 -11.97
N LEU A 231 -30.69 17.21 -12.54
CA LEU A 231 -29.43 17.38 -11.83
C LEU A 231 -29.58 18.37 -10.67
N LYS A 232 -28.85 18.15 -9.58
CA LYS A 232 -28.75 19.13 -8.50
C LYS A 232 -28.14 20.44 -9.02
N PRO A 233 -28.45 21.59 -8.37
CA PRO A 233 -27.95 22.91 -8.80
C PRO A 233 -26.43 22.97 -9.01
N ASP A 234 -25.66 22.30 -8.15
CA ASP A 234 -24.18 22.27 -8.20
C ASP A 234 -23.61 21.65 -9.48
N PHE A 235 -24.43 20.85 -10.19
CA PHE A 235 -24.06 20.18 -11.44
C PHE A 235 -24.71 20.82 -12.67
N LYS A 236 -25.24 22.03 -12.54
CA LYS A 236 -25.80 22.76 -13.69
C LYS A 236 -24.73 22.97 -14.75
N GLY A 237 -25.05 22.57 -15.99
CA GLY A 237 -24.14 22.68 -17.13
C GLY A 237 -23.11 21.54 -17.23
N TYR A 238 -23.18 20.54 -16.36
CA TYR A 238 -22.38 19.32 -16.56
C TYR A 238 -22.94 18.49 -17.71
N LYS A 239 -22.05 17.89 -18.50
CA LYS A 239 -22.40 16.86 -19.47
C LYS A 239 -22.61 15.54 -18.74
N VAL A 240 -23.76 14.89 -18.93
CA VAL A 240 -24.01 13.55 -18.39
C VAL A 240 -23.80 12.50 -19.48
N ILE A 241 -22.99 11.49 -19.18
CA ILE A 241 -22.76 10.31 -20.01
C ILE A 241 -23.23 9.10 -19.21
N ASP A 242 -24.37 8.54 -19.58
CA ASP A 242 -24.93 7.36 -18.93
C ASP A 242 -24.66 6.11 -19.77
N ALA A 243 -23.76 5.27 -19.26
CA ALA A 243 -23.33 4.00 -19.84
C ALA A 243 -23.91 2.78 -19.12
N ARG A 244 -24.89 2.96 -18.22
CA ARG A 244 -25.71 1.83 -17.72
C ARG A 244 -26.41 1.22 -18.93
N LYS A 245 -26.20 -0.08 -19.20
CA LYS A 245 -26.70 -0.77 -20.40
C LYS A 245 -28.14 -0.35 -20.73
N LYS A 246 -28.38 0.14 -21.96
CA LYS A 246 -29.68 -0.03 -22.62
C LYS A 246 -29.80 -1.50 -23.02
N THR A 247 -30.27 -2.36 -22.11
CA THR A 247 -30.88 -3.63 -22.53
C THR A 247 -32.25 -3.30 -23.11
N SER A 248 -32.29 -2.84 -24.37
CA SER A 248 -33.52 -2.84 -25.14
C SER A 248 -33.89 -4.29 -25.43
N SER A 249 -34.90 -4.77 -24.72
CA SER A 249 -35.69 -5.92 -25.09
C SER A 249 -36.26 -5.71 -26.51
N HIS A 250 -35.67 -6.36 -27.51
CA HIS A 250 -36.39 -6.77 -28.70
C HIS A 250 -36.74 -8.25 -28.52
N ASN A 251 -37.74 -8.50 -27.69
CA ASN A 251 -38.64 -9.61 -27.90
C ASN A 251 -39.69 -9.09 -28.90
N THR A 252 -39.49 -9.37 -30.18
CA THR A 252 -40.62 -9.41 -31.12
C THR A 252 -41.16 -10.84 -31.05
N PRO A 253 -42.38 -11.06 -30.54
CA PRO A 253 -43.03 -12.36 -30.69
C PRO A 253 -43.48 -12.53 -32.14
N HIS A 254 -43.25 -13.75 -32.65
CA HIS A 254 -43.84 -14.40 -33.84
C HIS A 254 -44.19 -13.55 -35.07
#